data_AF-A0A2E8RCN7-F1
#
_entry.id   AF-A0A2E8RCN7-F1
#
_cell.length_a   1.000
_cell.length_b   1.000
_cell.length_c   1.000
_cell.angle_alpha   90.00
_cell.angle_beta   90.00
_cell.angle_gamma   90.00
#
_symmetry.space_group_name_H-M   'P 1'
#
loop_
_entity.id
_entity.type
_entity.pdbx_description
1 polymer ?
#
loop_
_entity_poly.entity_id
_entity_poly.type
_entity_poly.pdbx_seq_one_letter_code
_entity_poly.pdbx_strand_id
1 'polypeptide(L)' 'GGRYIVRGGKIHSDTTTWKPNRVVILEFPTIEQMTEFRESEEYKPVAAIRQGASTSESFVVEGFDQN' A
#
# COMPACT_ATOMS: atom_id res chain seq x y z
N GLY A 1 1.26 -10.44 -7.60
CA GLY A 1 0.36 -9.72 -6.67
C GLY A 1 1.02 -9.63 -5.30
N GLY A 2 0.53 -8.79 -4.40
CA GLY A 2 1.13 -8.60 -3.05
C GLY A 2 0.39 -9.36 -1.95
N ARG A 3 1.09 -9.66 -0.85
CA ARG A 3 0.52 -10.27 0.36
C ARG A 3 0.02 -9.18 1.30
N TYR A 4 -1.22 -9.26 1.76
CA TYR A 4 -1.73 -8.33 2.78
C TYR A 4 -1.07 -8.58 4.13
N ILE A 5 -0.41 -7.55 4.66
CA ILE A 5 0.07 -7.50 6.05
C ILE A 5 -0.95 -6.77 6.92
N VAL A 6 -1.52 -5.69 6.37
CA VAL A 6 -2.56 -4.88 7.00
C VAL A 6 -3.66 -4.60 5.98
N ARG A 7 -4.93 -4.74 6.38
CA ARG A 7 -6.09 -4.45 5.53
C ARG A 7 -7.22 -3.74 6.29
N GLY A 8 -6.89 -2.60 6.92
CA GLY A 8 -7.88 -1.74 7.60
C GLY A 8 -8.20 -2.14 9.05
N GLY A 9 -7.21 -2.65 9.80
CA GLY A 9 -7.35 -2.87 11.24
C GLY A 9 -7.50 -1.56 12.03
N LYS A 10 -7.79 -1.68 13.33
CA LYS A 10 -7.88 -0.53 14.24
C LYS A 10 -6.55 0.23 14.27
N ILE A 11 -6.63 1.55 14.09
CA ILE A 11 -5.46 2.42 14.06
C ILE A 11 -5.26 2.99 15.47
N HIS A 12 -4.05 2.79 16.00
CA HIS A 12 -3.57 3.42 17.22
C HIS A 12 -2.52 4.45 16.81
N SER A 13 -2.80 5.73 17.05
CA SER A 13 -1.91 6.82 16.66
C SER A 13 -1.24 7.42 17.89
N ASP A 14 0.09 7.51 17.86
CA ASP A 14 0.87 8.16 18.91
C ASP A 14 1.14 9.63 18.52
N THR A 15 2.31 9.92 17.96
CA THR A 15 2.80 11.29 17.73
C THR A 15 2.54 11.85 16.34
N THR A 16 1.99 11.04 15.42
CA THR A 16 1.74 11.48 14.04
C THR A 16 0.53 12.38 13.90
N THR A 17 0.67 13.43 13.09
CA THR A 17 -0.44 14.28 12.61
C THR A 17 -1.22 13.63 11.48
N TRP A 18 -0.68 12.59 10.85
CA TRP A 18 -1.40 11.80 9.85
C TRP A 18 -2.50 11.00 10.55
N LYS A 19 -3.77 11.31 10.23
CA LYS A 19 -4.96 10.64 10.79
C LYS A 19 -5.70 9.85 9.70
N PRO A 20 -5.11 8.79 9.14
CA PRO A 20 -5.79 7.99 8.12
C PRO A 20 -6.98 7.25 8.74
N ASN A 21 -8.09 7.17 8.01
CA ASN A 21 -9.25 6.34 8.40
C ASN A 21 -9.01 4.85 8.12
N ARG A 22 -8.06 4.53 7.24
CA ARG A 22 -7.75 3.18 6.78
C ARG A 22 -6.30 3.09 6.34
N VAL A 23 -5.62 2.02 6.78
CA VAL A 23 -4.26 1.67 6.33
C VAL A 23 -4.29 0.32 5.63
N VAL A 24 -3.57 0.22 4.52
CA VAL A 24 -3.36 -1.02 3.77
C VAL A 24 -1.85 -1.16 3.54
N ILE A 25 -1.29 -2.31 3.90
CA ILE A 25 0.11 -2.65 3.65
C ILE A 25 0.14 -3.95 2.88
N LEU A 26 0.79 -3.91 1.73
CA LEU A 26 1.07 -5.05 0.88
C LEU A 26 2.58 -5.31 0.88
N GLU A 27 2.97 -6.54 1.16
CA GLU A 27 4.33 -7.01 0.99
C GLU A 27 4.48 -7.64 -0.39
N PHE A 28 5.62 -7.37 -1.02
CA PHE A 28 6.06 -8.01 -2.25
C PHE A 28 7.45 -8.59 -2.02
N PRO A 29 7.78 -9.75 -2.61
CA PRO A 29 9.11 -10.32 -2.50
C PRO A 29 10.21 -9.41 -3.05
N THR A 30 9.95 -8.69 -4.14
CA THR A 30 10.90 -7.73 -4.73
C THR A 30 10.20 -6.45 -5.21
N ILE A 31 10.98 -5.40 -5.44
CA ILE A 31 10.50 -4.12 -5.98
C ILE A 31 9.99 -4.27 -7.42
N GLU A 32 10.57 -5.17 -8.20
CA GLU A 32 10.16 -5.46 -9.58
C GLU A 32 8.76 -6.06 -9.60
N GLN A 33 8.47 -7.04 -8.75
CA GLN A 33 7.15 -7.67 -8.67
C GLN A 33 6.08 -6.69 -8.17
N MET A 34 6.45 -5.74 -7.30
CA MET A 34 5.57 -4.64 -6.90
C MET A 34 5.27 -3.72 -8.08
N THR A 35 6.29 -3.38 -8.87
CA THR A 35 6.17 -2.54 -10.06
C THR A 35 5.30 -3.20 -11.13
N GLU A 36 5.56 -4.47 -11.45
CA GLU A 36 4.74 -5.27 -12.38
C GLU A 36 3.27 -5.32 -11.94
N PHE A 37 3.02 -5.49 -10.64
CA PHE A 37 1.66 -5.44 -10.12
C PHE A 37 1.01 -4.07 -10.32
N ARG A 38 1.72 -2.97 -10.05
CA ARG A 38 1.18 -1.62 -10.23
C ARG A 38 0.87 -1.30 -11.69
N GLU A 39 1.71 -1.78 -12.60
CA GLU A 39 1.58 -1.54 -14.03
C GLU A 39 0.69 -2.57 -14.75
N SER A 40 0.18 -3.58 -14.04
CA SER A 40 -0.71 -4.58 -14.62
C SER A 40 -2.03 -3.97 -15.12
N GLU A 41 -2.47 -4.43 -16.28
CA GLU A 41 -3.72 -3.98 -16.90
C GLU A 41 -4.94 -4.33 -16.04
N GLU A 42 -4.85 -5.39 -15.24
CA GLU A 42 -5.88 -5.78 -14.29
C GLU A 42 -5.97 -4.81 -13.09
N TYR A 43 -4.85 -4.22 -12.66
CA TYR A 43 -4.82 -3.34 -11.48
C TYR A 43 -5.04 -1.87 -11.80
N LYS A 44 -4.61 -1.38 -12.97
CA LYS A 44 -4.77 0.03 -13.38
C LYS A 44 -6.21 0.56 -13.21
N PRO A 45 -7.27 -0.16 -13.63
CA PRO A 45 -8.65 0.30 -13.43
C PRO A 45 -9.02 0.43 -11.95
N VAL A 46 -8.54 -0.49 -11.11
CA VAL A 46 -8.78 -0.47 -9.65
C VAL A 46 -8.08 0.72 -9.01
N ALA A 47 -6.85 1.01 -9.44
CA ALA A 47 -6.10 2.18 -8.97
C ALA A 47 -6.81 3.49 -9.32
N ALA A 48 -7.36 3.62 -10.53
CA ALA A 48 -8.11 4.80 -10.95
C ALA A 48 -9.38 5.02 -10.11
N ILE A 49 -10.15 3.96 -9.84
CA ILE A 49 -11.32 4.03 -8.95
C ILE A 49 -10.90 4.48 -7.54
N ARG A 50 -9.83 3.90 -6.99
CA ARG A 50 -9.32 4.25 -5.65
C ARG A 50 -8.93 5.73 -5.56
N GLN A 51 -8.24 6.24 -6.58
CA GLN A 51 -7.81 7.64 -6.65
C GLN A 51 -9.01 8.60 -6.77
N GLY A 52 -10.04 8.22 -7.54
CA GLY A 52 -11.27 9.02 -7.65
C GLY A 52 -12.15 8.98 -6.39
N ALA A 53 -12.11 7.89 -5.63
CA ALA A 53 -12.97 7.70 -4.46
C ALA A 53 -12.39 8.23 -3.14
N SER A 54 -11.11 8.62 -3.10
CA SER A 54 -10.46 9.04 -1.86
C SER A 54 -9.22 9.91 -2.07
N THR A 55 -9.00 10.86 -1.17
CA THR A 55 -7.67 11.44 -0.96
C THR A 55 -6.83 10.43 -0.19
N SER A 56 -5.74 9.97 -0.79
CA SER A 56 -4.88 8.94 -0.20
C SER A 56 -3.41 9.31 -0.35
N GLU A 57 -2.61 8.91 0.63
CA GLU A 57 -1.15 8.91 0.53
C GLU A 57 -0.67 7.46 0.38
N SER A 58 0.36 7.26 -0.43
CA SER A 58 0.98 5.95 -0.64
C SER A 58 2.46 6.10 -0.89
N PHE A 59 3.24 5.20 -0.30
CA PHE A 59 4.69 5.12 -0.48
C PHE A 59 5.09 3.66 -0.69
N VAL A 60 6.34 3.48 -1.12
CA VAL A 60 7.03 2.19 -1.11
C VAL A 60 8.20 2.35 -0.17
N VAL A 61 8.46 1.32 0.61
CA VAL A 61 9.63 1.25 1.48
C VAL A 61 10.27 -0.12 1.28
N GLU A 62 11.58 -0.13 1.09
CA GLU A 62 12.33 -1.38 1.01
C GLU A 62 12.41 -2.00 2.41
N GLY A 63 12.33 -3.33 2.45
CA GLY A 63 12.55 -4.08 3.69
C GLY A 63 14.00 -3.93 4.16
N PHE A 64 14.22 -4.08 5.46
CA PHE A 64 15.57 -4.14 6.00
C PHE A 64 16.16 -5.53 5.79
N ASP A 65 17.38 -5.61 5.22
CA ASP A 65 18.15 -6.84 5.16
C ASP A 65 18.73 -7.17 6.54
N GLN A 66 18.26 -8.26 7.14
CA GLN A 66 18.86 -8.82 8.35
C GLN A 66 20.01 -9.74 7.96
N ASN A 67 21.17 -9.16 7.63
CA ASN A 67 22.45 -9.89 7.64
C ASN A 67 22.98 -10.03 9.07
#